data_AF-A0A0L0QU14-F1
#
_entry.id   AF-A0A0L0QU14-F1
#
_cell.length_a   1.000
_cell.length_b   1.000
_cell.length_c   1.000
_cell.angle_alpha   90.00
_cell.angle_beta   90.00
_cell.angle_gamma   90.00
#
_symmetry.space_group_name_H-M   'P 1'
#
loop_
_entity.id
_entity.type
_entity.pdbx_description
1 polymer ?
#
loop_
_entity_poly.entity_id
_entity_poly.type
_entity_poly.pdbx_seq_one_letter_code
_entity_poly.pdbx_strand_id
1 'polypeptide(L)'
;MKKQLTKPLYSWVCYSIAFVFLTSGTMKLVVSDFKVSFAELGLPFPELTLFIVAILEIACGMFIAGRSYLHLAVPPLILIMLVALYLTKLPILLSQGLLSFLFEARLDIVMLILLLIIWDRKEN
;
A
#
# COMPACT_ATOMS: atom_id res chain seq x y z
N MET A 1 17.45 -15.69 -17.34
CA MET A 1 18.23 -15.36 -16.12
C MET A 1 17.31 -14.65 -15.12
N LYS A 2 16.63 -15.39 -14.23
CA LYS A 2 15.91 -14.76 -13.10
C LYS A 2 16.94 -14.33 -12.07
N LYS A 3 17.29 -13.04 -12.02
CA LYS A 3 18.25 -12.51 -11.02
C LYS A 3 17.63 -12.66 -9.63
N GLN A 4 18.13 -13.62 -8.86
CA GLN A 4 17.72 -13.82 -7.49
C GLN A 4 18.29 -12.70 -6.61
N LEU A 5 17.42 -11.92 -5.98
CA LEU A 5 17.77 -10.97 -4.92
C LEU A 5 18.60 -11.64 -3.81
N THR A 6 19.71 -11.05 -3.38
CA THR A 6 20.51 -11.61 -2.29
C THR A 6 19.68 -11.64 -0.98
N LYS A 7 19.86 -12.68 -0.16
CA LYS A 7 19.14 -12.86 1.13
C LYS A 7 19.06 -11.58 2.01
N PRO A 8 20.13 -10.78 2.18
CA PRO A 8 20.04 -9.54 2.95
C PRO A 8 19.09 -8.53 2.28
N LEU A 9 19.18 -8.38 0.96
CA LEU A 9 18.43 -7.38 0.19
C LEU A 9 16.93 -7.66 0.22
N TYR A 10 16.53 -8.94 0.24
CA TYR A 10 15.13 -9.33 0.43
C TYR A 10 14.58 -8.91 1.79
N SER A 11 15.38 -9.02 2.86
CA SER A 11 14.96 -8.57 4.20
C SER A 11 14.75 -7.06 4.25
N TRP A 12 15.66 -6.29 3.64
CA TRP A 12 15.52 -4.84 3.56
C TRP A 12 14.25 -4.43 2.82
N VAL A 13 13.95 -5.06 1.69
CA VAL A 13 12.70 -4.79 0.95
C VAL A 13 11.47 -5.08 1.81
N CYS A 14 11.44 -6.22 2.52
CA CYS A 14 10.32 -6.54 3.40
C CYS A 14 10.16 -5.49 4.52
N TYR A 15 11.25 -5.06 5.15
CA TYR A 15 11.19 -4.05 6.20
C TYR A 15 10.76 -2.68 5.67
N SER A 16 11.22 -2.27 4.49
CA SER A 16 10.77 -1.03 3.85
C SER A 16 9.26 -1.07 3.59
N ILE A 17 8.75 -2.18 3.04
CA ILE A 17 7.32 -2.33 2.77
C ILE A 17 6.52 -2.29 4.07
N ALA A 18 6.93 -3.08 5.06
CA ALA A 18 6.27 -3.14 6.35
C ALA A 18 6.22 -1.76 7.02
N PHE A 19 7.34 -1.02 7.02
CA PHE A 19 7.41 0.32 7.59
C PHE A 19 6.39 1.28 6.97
N VAL A 20 6.28 1.29 5.64
CA VAL A 20 5.33 2.16 4.92
C VAL A 20 3.89 1.82 5.30
N PHE A 21 3.52 0.54 5.27
CA PHE A 21 2.16 0.11 5.56
C PHE A 21 1.78 0.24 7.03
N LEU A 22 2.69 -0.07 7.96
CA LEU A 22 2.44 0.14 9.40
C LEU A 22 2.24 1.62 9.70
N THR A 23 3.07 2.48 9.14
CA THR A 23 2.99 3.92 9.36
C THR A 23 1.72 4.49 8.71
N SER A 24 1.40 4.09 7.48
CA SER A 24 0.18 4.55 6.81
C SER A 24 -1.08 4.10 7.53
N GLY A 25 -1.16 2.82 7.93
CA GLY A 25 -2.32 2.28 8.63
C GLY A 25 -2.49 2.91 10.02
N THR A 26 -1.41 3.12 10.76
CA THR A 26 -1.48 3.81 12.07
C THR A 26 -1.90 5.26 11.92
N MET A 27 -1.38 5.99 10.93
CA MET A 27 -1.81 7.36 10.63
C MET A 27 -3.30 7.44 10.31
N LYS A 28 -3.86 6.49 9.55
CA LYS A 28 -5.31 6.44 9.27
C LYS A 28 -6.16 6.28 10.53
N LEU A 29 -5.66 5.59 11.57
CA LEU A 29 -6.40 5.42 12.84
C LEU A 29 -6.25 6.61 13.79
N VAL A 30 -5.10 7.29 13.76
CA VAL A 30 -4.77 8.37 14.71
C VAL A 30 -5.23 9.74 14.22
N VAL A 31 -5.13 9.99 12.91
CA VAL A 31 -5.37 11.32 12.34
C VAL A 31 -6.80 11.44 11.81
N SER A 32 -7.56 12.32 12.45
CA SER A 32 -8.96 12.59 12.11
C SER A 32 -9.17 13.12 10.70
N ASP A 33 -8.19 13.82 10.12
CA ASP A 33 -8.29 14.41 8.77
C ASP A 33 -8.52 13.34 7.69
N PHE A 34 -8.03 12.11 7.88
CA PHE A 34 -8.30 11.03 6.93
C PHE A 34 -9.79 10.67 6.89
N LYS A 35 -10.54 10.85 7.98
CA LYS A 35 -11.98 10.64 7.96
C LYS A 35 -12.69 11.65 7.07
N VAL A 36 -12.23 12.90 7.09
CA VAL A 36 -12.76 13.98 6.24
C VAL A 36 -12.44 13.67 4.78
N SER A 37 -11.18 13.36 4.47
CA SER A 37 -10.78 13.00 3.10
C SER A 37 -11.53 11.78 2.58
N PHE A 38 -11.74 10.74 3.40
CA PHE A 38 -12.51 9.56 2.98
C PHE A 38 -14.00 9.85 2.81
N ALA A 39 -14.58 10.78 3.58
CA ALA A 39 -15.95 11.24 3.38
C ALA A 39 -16.12 11.96 2.04
N GLU A 40 -15.11 12.70 1.60
CA GLU A 40 -15.09 13.37 0.29
C GLU A 40 -14.93 12.40 -0.89
N LEU A 41 -14.45 11.16 -0.67
CA LEU A 41 -14.33 10.14 -1.72
C LEU A 41 -15.69 9.57 -2.20
N GLY A 42 -16.80 9.88 -1.52
CA GLY A 42 -18.13 9.42 -1.92
C GLY A 42 -18.39 7.92 -1.74
N LEU A 43 -17.61 7.25 -0.88
CA LEU A 43 -17.78 5.82 -0.59
C LEU A 43 -19.01 5.56 0.30
N PRO A 44 -19.71 4.43 0.11
CA PRO A 44 -20.70 3.98 1.08
C PRO A 44 -20.00 3.60 2.39
N PHE A 45 -20.31 4.30 3.48
CA PHE A 45 -19.70 4.13 4.81
C PHE A 45 -18.17 4.37 4.85
N PRO A 46 -17.72 5.63 4.70
CA PRO A 46 -16.31 5.98 4.57
C PRO A 46 -15.49 5.65 5.83
N GLU A 47 -16.07 5.83 7.03
CA GLU A 47 -15.37 5.52 8.28
C GLU A 47 -15.11 4.03 8.46
N LEU A 48 -16.08 3.17 8.14
CA LEU A 48 -15.92 1.72 8.23
C LEU A 48 -14.86 1.24 7.23
N THR A 49 -14.89 1.77 6.01
CA THR A 49 -13.91 1.44 4.97
C THR A 49 -12.50 1.86 5.39
N LEU A 50 -12.34 3.08 5.91
CA LEU A 50 -11.07 3.58 6.41
C LEU A 50 -10.52 2.69 7.54
N PHE A 51 -11.38 2.29 8.48
CA PHE A 51 -10.99 1.41 9.59
C PHE A 51 -10.54 0.02 9.11
N ILE A 52 -11.28 -0.59 8.18
CA ILE A 52 -10.94 -1.90 7.59
C ILE A 52 -9.60 -1.81 6.85
N VAL A 53 -9.41 -0.78 6.02
CA VAL A 53 -8.16 -0.57 5.28
C VAL A 53 -6.98 -0.41 6.24
N ALA A 54 -7.14 0.41 7.28
CA ALA A 54 -6.08 0.66 8.26
C ALA A 54 -5.68 -0.62 9.01
N ILE A 55 -6.65 -1.46 9.43
CA ILE A 55 -6.37 -2.74 10.07
C ILE A 55 -5.66 -3.69 9.11
N LEU A 56 -6.12 -3.79 7.86
CA LEU A 56 -5.50 -4.66 6.86
C LEU A 56 -4.05 -4.26 6.59
N GLU A 57 -3.77 -2.96 6.47
CA GLU A 57 -2.41 -2.45 6.27
C GLU A 57 -1.50 -2.78 7.45
N ILE A 58 -1.97 -2.60 8.68
CA ILE A 58 -1.20 -2.90 9.90
C ILE A 58 -0.96 -4.41 10.02
N ALA A 59 -2.00 -5.22 9.87
CA ALA A 59 -1.90 -6.68 10.00
C ALA A 59 -1.00 -7.28 8.92
N CYS A 60 -1.20 -6.91 7.66
CA CYS A 60 -0.38 -7.38 6.55
C CYS A 60 1.06 -6.82 6.64
N GLY A 61 1.23 -5.58 7.08
CA GLY A 61 2.53 -4.98 7.36
C GLY A 61 3.32 -5.76 8.42
N MET A 62 2.68 -6.17 9.51
CA MET A 62 3.30 -7.04 10.52
C MET A 62 3.71 -8.40 9.96
N PHE A 63 2.87 -9.02 9.15
CA PHE A 63 3.20 -10.29 8.49
C PHE A 63 4.39 -10.16 7.54
N ILE A 64 4.47 -9.06 6.77
CA ILE A 64 5.61 -8.77 5.91
C ILE A 64 6.89 -8.54 6.72
N ALA A 65 6.84 -7.77 7.83
CA ALA A 65 7.98 -7.58 8.71
C ALA A 65 8.48 -8.90 9.30
N GLY A 66 7.55 -9.77 9.73
CA GLY A 66 7.83 -11.11 10.22
C GLY A 66 8.20 -12.12 9.13
N ARG A 67 8.18 -11.72 7.84
CA ARG A 67 8.38 -12.58 6.66
C ARG A 67 7.51 -13.85 6.69
N SER A 68 6.38 -13.78 7.38
CA SER A 68 5.48 -14.91 7.63
C SER A 68 4.18 -14.66 6.87
N TYR A 69 3.54 -15.72 6.39
CA TYR A 69 2.25 -15.61 5.68
C TYR A 69 2.21 -14.63 4.50
N LEU A 70 3.33 -14.35 3.83
CA LEU A 70 3.42 -13.36 2.72
C LEU A 70 2.37 -13.56 1.60
N HIS A 71 2.01 -14.81 1.28
CA HIS A 71 0.92 -15.10 0.33
C HIS A 71 -0.45 -14.53 0.69
N LEU A 72 -0.75 -14.40 1.98
CA LEU A 72 -2.02 -13.86 2.46
C LEU A 72 -1.92 -12.34 2.60
N ALA A 73 -0.73 -11.83 2.93
CA ALA A 73 -0.51 -10.41 3.19
C ALA A 73 -0.36 -9.56 1.91
N VAL A 74 0.27 -10.11 0.87
CA VAL A 74 0.60 -9.33 -0.34
C VAL A 74 -0.62 -9.01 -1.23
N PRO A 75 -1.56 -9.94 -1.51
CA PRO A 75 -2.73 -9.65 -2.34
C PRO A 75 -3.63 -8.54 -1.79
N PRO A 76 -4.00 -8.51 -0.50
CA PRO A 76 -4.82 -7.43 0.04
C PRO A 76 -4.08 -6.10 0.01
N LEU A 77 -2.75 -6.08 0.23
CA LEU A 77 -1.96 -4.85 0.12
C LEU A 77 -1.89 -4.32 -1.31
N ILE A 78 -1.75 -5.20 -2.31
CA ILE A 78 -1.81 -4.81 -3.72
C ILE A 78 -3.19 -4.22 -4.05
N LEU A 79 -4.27 -4.86 -3.59
CA LEU A 79 -5.64 -4.37 -3.81
C LEU A 79 -5.83 -2.99 -3.18
N ILE A 80 -5.40 -2.78 -1.93
CA ILE A 80 -5.51 -1.49 -1.25
C ILE A 80 -4.75 -0.41 -2.01
N MET A 81 -3.54 -0.71 -2.48
CA MET A 81 -2.73 0.23 -3.27
C MET A 81 -3.41 0.59 -4.60
N LEU A 82 -4.00 -0.38 -5.31
CA LEU A 82 -4.73 -0.11 -6.55
C LEU A 82 -5.97 0.74 -6.33
N VAL A 83 -6.75 0.45 -5.29
CA VAL A 83 -7.94 1.23 -4.92
C VAL A 83 -7.53 2.66 -4.50
N ALA A 84 -6.46 2.81 -3.73
CA ALA A 84 -5.94 4.11 -3.34
C ALA A 84 -5.50 4.94 -4.56
N LEU A 85 -4.77 4.35 -5.51
CA LEU A 85 -4.40 5.00 -6.76
C LEU A 85 -5.64 5.43 -7.56
N TYR A 86 -6.63 4.55 -7.68
CA TYR A 86 -7.83 4.84 -8.45
C TYR A 86 -8.66 5.96 -7.81
N LEU A 87 -8.90 5.91 -6.50
CA LEU A 87 -9.77 6.87 -5.83
C LEU A 87 -9.09 8.23 -5.60
N THR A 88 -7.79 8.25 -5.31
CA THR A 88 -7.11 9.50 -4.90
C THR A 88 -6.29 10.13 -6.01
N LYS A 89 -5.68 9.33 -6.91
CA LYS A 89 -4.73 9.85 -7.90
C LYS A 89 -5.36 10.03 -9.28
N LEU A 90 -6.34 9.21 -9.66
CA LEU A 90 -7.05 9.38 -10.94
C LEU A 90 -7.73 10.75 -11.08
N PRO A 91 -8.37 11.33 -10.04
CA PRO A 91 -8.88 12.70 -10.12
C PRO A 91 -7.78 13.75 -10.31
N ILE A 92 -6.60 13.55 -9.72
CA ILE A 92 -5.43 14.44 -9.88
C ILE A 92 -4.93 14.40 -11.32
N LEU A 93 -4.92 13.23 -11.95
CA LEU A 93 -4.53 13.08 -13.35
C LEU A 93 -5.43 13.92 -14.27
N LEU A 94 -6.74 13.94 -14.00
CA LEU A 94 -7.72 14.68 -14.79
C LEU A 94 -7.73 16.19 -14.50
N SER A 95 -7.40 16.60 -13.27
CA SER A 95 -7.50 17.99 -12.83
C SER A 95 -6.18 18.78 -12.89
N GLN A 96 -5.05 18.13 -12.59
CA GLN A 96 -3.74 18.79 -12.41
C GLN A 96 -2.68 18.30 -13.42
N GLY A 97 -3.00 17.31 -14.25
CA GLY A 97 -2.12 16.79 -15.29
C GLY A 97 -1.16 15.68 -14.83
N LEU A 98 -0.42 15.14 -15.80
CA LEU A 98 0.38 13.92 -15.66
C LEU A 98 1.56 14.07 -14.69
N LEU A 99 2.23 15.22 -14.69
CA LEU A 99 3.38 15.48 -13.81
C LEU A 99 2.99 15.48 -12.33
N SER A 100 1.89 16.17 -11.99
CA SER A 100 1.35 16.24 -10.63
C SER A 100 0.91 14.85 -10.15
N PHE A 101 0.22 14.09 -11.02
CA PHE A 101 -0.13 12.71 -10.76
C PHE A 101 1.10 11.85 -10.45
N LEU A 102 2.14 11.91 -11.29
CA LEU A 102 3.32 11.07 -11.14
C LEU A 102 4.11 11.42 -9.88
N PHE A 103 4.16 12.73 -9.54
CA PHE A 103 4.75 13.17 -8.30
C PHE A 103 3.96 12.62 -7.11
N GLU A 104 2.64 12.80 -7.07
CA GLU A 104 1.80 12.35 -5.96
C GLU A 104 1.70 10.82 -5.82
N ALA A 105 1.74 10.08 -6.93
CA ALA A 105 1.65 8.61 -6.96
C ALA A 105 3.01 7.91 -6.81
N ARG A 106 4.11 8.66 -6.68
CA ARG A 106 5.48 8.11 -6.63
C ARG A 106 5.65 6.99 -5.59
N LEU A 107 5.06 7.18 -4.41
CA LEU A 107 5.17 6.23 -3.31
C LEU A 107 4.35 4.97 -3.60
N ASP A 108 3.11 5.12 -4.05
CA ASP A 108 2.20 4.03 -4.41
C ASP A 108 2.78 3.13 -5.51
N ILE A 109 3.36 3.74 -6.56
CA ILE A 109 3.99 3.01 -7.68
C ILE A 109 5.19 2.19 -7.17
N VAL A 110 6.07 2.80 -6.37
CA VAL A 110 7.22 2.09 -5.79
C VAL A 110 6.75 0.93 -4.90
N MET A 111 5.74 1.18 -4.07
CA MET A 111 5.17 0.16 -3.18
C MET A 111 4.56 -1.01 -3.94
N LEU A 112 3.82 -0.75 -5.03
CA LEU A 112 3.30 -1.80 -5.91
C LEU A 112 4.41 -2.63 -6.54
N ILE A 113 5.46 -2.00 -7.06
CA ILE A 113 6.60 -2.72 -7.66
C ILE A 113 7.27 -3.61 -6.62
N LEU A 114 7.51 -3.11 -5.41
CA LEU A 114 8.13 -3.89 -4.32
C LEU A 114 7.26 -5.07 -3.88
N LEU A 115 5.93 -4.88 -3.79
CA LEU A 115 5.00 -5.96 -3.49
C LEU A 115 4.99 -7.04 -4.58
N LEU A 116 4.98 -6.65 -5.86
CA LEU A 116 5.05 -7.58 -6.99
C LEU A 116 6.36 -8.38 -7.01
N ILE A 117 7.49 -7.75 -6.66
CA ILE A 117 8.79 -8.43 -6.53
C ILE A 117 8.74 -9.50 -5.44
N ILE A 118 8.11 -9.22 -4.29
CA ILE A 118 7.95 -10.22 -3.22
C ILE A 118 6.99 -11.33 -3.65
N TRP A 119 5.92 -11.00 -4.38
CA TRP A 119 4.94 -11.95 -4.88
C TRP A 119 5.55 -12.99 -5.82
N ASP A 120 6.24 -12.52 -6.89
CA ASP A 120 6.89 -13.41 -7.88
C ASP A 120 7.94 -14.34 -7.26
N ARG A 121 8.59 -13.89 -6.18
CA ARG A 121 9.59 -14.68 -5.47
C ARG A 121 9.06 -15.87 -4.69
N LYS A 122 7.79 -15.84 -4.32
CA LYS A 122 7.19 -16.94 -3.56
C LYS A 122 6.64 -18.04 -4.49
N GLU A 123 6.30 -17.69 -5.72
CA GLU A 123 5.76 -18.62 -6.73
C GLU A 123 6.86 -19.48 -7.40
N ASN A 124 8.14 -19.20 -7.15
CA ASN A 124 9.30 -19.95 -7.66
C ASN A 124 10.09 -20.62 -6.54
#